data_AF-A0A832XXP9-F1
#
_entry.id   AF-A0A832XXP9-F1
#
_cell.length_a   1.000
_cell.length_b   1.000
_cell.length_c   1.000
_cell.angle_alpha   90.00
_cell.angle_beta   90.00
_cell.angle_gamma   90.00
#
_symmetry.space_group_name_H-M   'P 1'
#
loop_
_entity.id
_entity.type
_entity.pdbx_description
1 polymer ?
#
loop_
_entity_poly.entity_id
_entity_poly.type
_entity_poly.pdbx_seq_one_letter_code
_entity_poly.pdbx_strand_id
1 'polypeptide(L)'
;MVQSLESPGYDRLQVEVSGNDDARRFELLGTFITETSEKSEFVFMIPSNYYKSVEEAKNALGESPKFELLSILLGQRDEVIGLTGEDLKRAYPGQHQTTNKPIINIEFNEGGTRKFAELTTDIAGTNDRIAIFLDQNELISPVVNQPILGGAAFIDGPTFTIDRVNDLALMLESGRLPVPIKLLQERDVDAVLGADSLSKSYYAAGVGLLLVVVFMILYYRIPGLFASIALFFYCLLVIAVFKLLSVTLTLSGIAAAILSVGMAVDANILIFERLKEELRLGRTLSMAVNMGFSRAWPAIRDSNVSTLITCLILFWFADQLGATIVKGFAVTLSIGVIISMISALMITQTILKVASNSLLSKFLYLYVPAGRKDII
;
A
#
# COMPACT_ATOMS: atom_id res chain seq x y z
N MET A 1 -2.71 -47.89 -7.45
CA MET A 1 -3.51 -46.97 -8.28
C MET A 1 -2.59 -45.81 -8.62
N VAL A 2 -1.82 -45.94 -9.70
CA VAL A 2 -0.87 -44.91 -10.14
C VAL A 2 -1.62 -44.11 -11.20
N GLN A 3 -2.00 -42.89 -10.85
CA GLN A 3 -2.60 -41.96 -11.77
C GLN A 3 -1.57 -41.64 -12.85
N SER A 4 -1.92 -41.99 -14.08
CA SER A 4 -1.20 -41.61 -15.30
C SER A 4 -1.15 -40.10 -15.37
N LEU A 5 -0.04 -39.51 -14.95
CA LEU A 5 0.35 -38.18 -15.40
C LEU A 5 0.72 -38.35 -16.87
N GLU A 6 -0.15 -37.87 -17.76
CA GLU A 6 0.23 -37.56 -19.14
C GLU A 6 1.47 -36.67 -19.06
N SER A 7 2.64 -37.24 -19.39
CA SER A 7 3.90 -36.50 -19.50
C SER A 7 4.01 -36.05 -20.96
N PRO A 8 3.89 -34.74 -21.27
CA PRO A 8 4.14 -34.23 -22.60
C PRO A 8 5.65 -34.04 -22.78
N GLY A 9 6.21 -34.51 -23.90
CA GLY A 9 7.56 -34.12 -24.34
C GLY A 9 8.60 -35.21 -24.58
N TYR A 10 8.22 -36.48 -24.74
CA TYR A 10 9.15 -37.51 -25.23
C TYR A 10 8.87 -37.87 -26.68
N ASP A 11 9.94 -38.06 -27.46
CA ASP A 11 9.87 -38.63 -28.80
C ASP A 11 9.17 -39.98 -28.73
N ARG A 12 8.20 -40.21 -29.62
CA ARG A 12 7.49 -41.49 -29.74
C ARG A 12 7.84 -42.13 -31.07
N LEU A 13 8.11 -43.43 -31.07
CA LEU A 13 8.29 -44.21 -32.28
C LEU A 13 7.06 -45.08 -32.50
N GLN A 14 6.49 -44.99 -33.70
CA GLN A 14 5.50 -45.94 -34.16
C GLN A 14 6.20 -47.05 -34.93
N VAL A 15 6.12 -48.26 -34.39
CA VAL A 15 6.72 -49.46 -34.98
C VAL A 15 5.62 -50.49 -35.19
N GLU A 16 5.60 -51.11 -36.37
CA GLU A 16 4.79 -52.29 -36.61
C GLU A 16 5.64 -53.53 -36.39
N VAL A 17 5.15 -54.43 -35.52
CA VAL A 17 5.76 -55.73 -35.28
C VAL A 17 4.83 -56.78 -35.86
N SER A 18 5.33 -57.54 -36.82
CA SER A 18 4.59 -58.62 -37.47
C SER A 18 5.24 -59.97 -37.18
N GLY A 19 4.41 -60.95 -36.81
CA GLY A 19 4.81 -62.32 -36.49
C GLY A 19 3.87 -63.35 -37.10
N ASN A 20 3.96 -64.60 -36.61
CA ASN A 20 3.27 -65.76 -37.18
C ASN A 20 1.79 -65.52 -37.53
N ASP A 21 1.00 -64.95 -36.61
CA ASP A 21 -0.45 -64.78 -36.77
C ASP A 21 -0.97 -63.35 -36.47
N ASP A 22 -0.12 -62.43 -36.00
CA ASP A 22 -0.55 -61.08 -35.60
C ASP A 22 0.42 -60.00 -36.10
N ALA A 23 -0.15 -58.88 -36.56
CA ALA A 23 0.58 -57.67 -36.93
C ALA A 23 0.04 -56.51 -36.10
N ARG A 24 0.88 -55.97 -35.21
CA ARG A 24 0.45 -54.93 -34.28
C ARG A 24 1.36 -53.71 -34.33
N ARG A 25 0.72 -52.56 -34.24
CA ARG A 25 1.37 -51.27 -34.11
C ARG A 25 1.59 -50.97 -32.63
N PHE A 26 2.82 -50.63 -32.31
CA PHE A 26 3.24 -50.21 -30.98
C PHE A 26 3.69 -48.76 -31.04
N GLU A 27 3.20 -47.97 -30.10
CA GLU A 27 3.77 -46.66 -29.78
C GLU A 27 4.75 -46.84 -28.63
N LEU A 28 6.02 -46.60 -28.92
CA LEU A 28 7.12 -46.71 -27.97
C LEU A 28 7.59 -45.31 -27.59
N LEU A 29 7.83 -45.06 -26.30
CA LEU A 29 8.55 -43.86 -25.89
C LEU A 29 10.04 -44.07 -26.19
N GLY A 30 10.70 -43.08 -26.81
CA GLY A 30 12.10 -43.15 -27.23
C GLY A 30 13.08 -43.46 -26.09
N THR A 31 12.70 -43.19 -24.84
CA THR A 31 13.46 -43.53 -23.63
C THR A 31 13.58 -45.03 -23.35
N PHE A 32 12.80 -45.89 -24.01
CA PHE A 32 12.85 -47.35 -23.84
C PHE A 32 13.70 -48.06 -24.91
N ILE A 33 14.43 -47.31 -25.74
CA ILE A 33 15.41 -47.86 -26.66
C ILE A 33 16.77 -47.82 -25.96
N THR A 34 17.35 -48.99 -25.71
CA THR A 34 18.73 -49.11 -25.22
C THR A 34 19.59 -49.80 -26.26
N GLU A 35 20.79 -49.28 -26.49
CA GLU A 35 21.85 -49.97 -27.21
C GLU A 35 22.48 -50.98 -26.24
N THR A 36 22.67 -52.22 -26.68
CA THR A 36 23.38 -53.22 -25.88
C THR A 36 24.88 -53.09 -26.12
N SER A 37 25.69 -53.24 -25.06
CA SER A 37 27.12 -52.92 -25.08
C SER A 37 28.00 -53.81 -25.97
N GLU A 38 27.44 -54.82 -26.64
CA GLU A 38 28.22 -55.77 -27.44
C GLU A 38 27.80 -55.92 -28.92
N LYS A 39 26.75 -55.22 -29.41
CA LYS A 39 26.35 -55.19 -30.84
C LYS A 39 25.32 -54.08 -31.08
N SER A 40 25.23 -53.57 -32.32
CA SER A 40 24.22 -52.60 -32.79
C SER A 40 22.79 -53.18 -32.86
N GLU A 41 22.37 -53.87 -31.81
CA GLU A 41 21.04 -54.43 -31.61
C GLU A 41 20.29 -53.55 -30.62
N PHE A 42 19.13 -53.04 -31.05
CA PHE A 42 18.25 -52.24 -30.21
C PHE A 42 17.22 -53.14 -29.54
N VAL A 43 17.08 -53.00 -28.22
CA VAL A 43 16.04 -53.67 -27.45
C VAL A 43 14.94 -52.65 -27.12
N PHE A 44 13.69 -53.00 -27.42
CA PHE A 44 12.52 -52.22 -27.04
C PHE A 44 11.60 -53.08 -26.15
N MET A 45 10.97 -52.45 -25.17
CA MET A 45 10.05 -53.12 -24.25
C MET A 45 8.61 -53.00 -24.77
N ILE A 46 7.92 -54.13 -24.92
CA ILE A 46 6.50 -54.13 -25.26
C ILE A 46 5.70 -53.88 -23.97
N PRO A 47 4.80 -52.87 -23.92
CA PRO A 47 3.98 -52.63 -22.74
C PRO A 47 3.13 -53.84 -22.37
N SER A 48 3.05 -54.17 -21.08
CA SER A 48 2.28 -55.31 -20.54
C SER A 48 0.77 -55.25 -20.79
N ASN A 49 0.28 -54.13 -21.33
CA ASN A 49 -1.12 -53.97 -21.74
C ASN A 49 -1.46 -54.78 -22.99
N TYR A 50 -0.47 -55.15 -23.79
CA TYR A 50 -0.66 -55.90 -25.03
C TYR A 50 -0.57 -57.42 -24.84
N TYR A 51 0.29 -57.87 -23.92
CA TYR A 51 0.47 -59.29 -23.58
C TYR A 51 0.70 -59.43 -22.09
N LYS A 52 0.02 -60.38 -21.45
CA LYS A 52 0.07 -60.58 -19.99
C LYS A 52 1.25 -61.44 -19.57
N SER A 53 1.85 -62.22 -20.49
CA SER A 53 3.04 -63.03 -20.25
C SER A 53 3.97 -63.05 -21.46
N VAL A 54 5.26 -63.38 -21.21
CA VAL A 54 6.27 -63.54 -22.27
C VAL A 54 5.90 -64.69 -23.22
N GLU A 55 5.25 -65.72 -22.70
CA GLU A 55 4.86 -66.92 -23.46
C GLU A 55 3.69 -66.62 -24.42
N GLU A 56 2.74 -65.77 -23.99
CA GLU A 56 1.66 -65.24 -24.84
C GLU A 56 2.22 -64.38 -25.99
N ALA A 57 3.19 -63.50 -25.68
CA ALA A 57 3.85 -62.67 -26.68
C ALA A 57 4.64 -63.51 -27.71
N LYS A 58 5.36 -64.55 -27.25
CA LYS A 58 6.11 -65.47 -28.13
C LYS A 58 5.20 -66.29 -29.04
N ASN A 59 4.03 -66.74 -28.55
CA ASN A 59 3.08 -67.47 -29.37
C ASN A 59 2.43 -66.59 -30.44
N ALA A 60 2.17 -65.32 -30.14
CA ALA A 60 1.55 -64.38 -31.09
C ALA A 60 2.55 -63.84 -32.13
N LEU A 61 3.76 -63.48 -31.70
CA LEU A 61 4.76 -62.78 -32.53
C LEU A 61 5.86 -63.70 -33.09
N GLY A 62 5.97 -64.94 -32.61
CA GLY A 62 7.02 -65.89 -32.98
C GLY A 62 8.38 -65.63 -32.33
N GLU A 63 9.35 -66.52 -32.55
CA GLU A 63 10.72 -66.38 -32.01
C GLU A 63 11.56 -65.33 -32.75
N SER A 64 11.12 -64.89 -33.93
CA SER A 64 11.82 -63.90 -34.76
C SER A 64 10.83 -63.00 -35.49
N PRO A 65 10.16 -62.08 -34.78
CA PRO A 65 9.25 -61.12 -35.39
C PRO A 65 9.98 -60.16 -36.35
N LYS A 66 9.27 -59.69 -37.38
CA LYS A 66 9.74 -58.66 -38.30
C LYS A 66 9.35 -57.27 -37.79
N PHE A 67 10.26 -56.31 -37.98
CA PHE A 67 10.12 -54.93 -37.53
C PHE A 67 10.05 -53.97 -38.71
N GLU A 68 9.04 -53.12 -38.71
CA GLU A 68 8.92 -52.01 -39.65
C GLU A 68 8.72 -50.69 -38.89
N LEU A 69 9.61 -49.72 -39.13
CA LEU A 69 9.49 -48.37 -38.58
C LEU A 69 8.46 -47.60 -39.42
N LEU A 70 7.34 -47.19 -38.82
CA LEU A 70 6.31 -46.44 -39.52
C LEU A 70 6.57 -44.93 -39.50
N SER A 71 6.82 -44.34 -38.32
CA SER A 71 7.09 -42.91 -38.18
C SER A 71 7.71 -42.55 -36.83
N ILE A 72 8.47 -41.45 -36.80
CA ILE A 72 8.99 -40.82 -35.58
C ILE A 72 8.13 -39.58 -35.30
N LEU A 73 7.53 -39.53 -34.10
CA LEU A 73 6.79 -38.39 -33.59
C LEU A 73 7.69 -37.66 -32.60
N LEU A 74 8.22 -36.50 -33.00
CA LEU A 74 9.08 -35.68 -32.13
C LEU A 74 8.24 -35.03 -31.03
N GLY A 75 8.67 -35.19 -29.77
CA GLY A 75 8.06 -34.50 -28.63
C GLY A 75 8.48 -33.03 -28.62
N GLN A 76 7.56 -32.11 -28.32
CA GLN A 76 7.94 -30.72 -28.05
C GLN A 76 8.62 -30.65 -26.67
N ARG A 77 9.86 -30.14 -26.63
CA ARG A 77 10.66 -30.03 -25.42
C ARG A 77 10.93 -28.56 -25.14
N ASP A 78 10.59 -28.10 -23.95
CA ASP A 78 10.91 -26.74 -23.54
C ASP A 78 12.43 -26.60 -23.38
N GLU A 79 13.01 -25.65 -24.11
CA GLU A 79 14.45 -25.34 -24.06
C GLU A 79 14.67 -24.01 -23.34
N VAL A 80 15.66 -23.97 -22.43
CA VAL A 80 16.02 -22.75 -21.71
C VAL A 80 16.88 -21.86 -22.61
N ILE A 81 16.29 -20.76 -23.05
CA ILE A 81 16.83 -19.88 -24.10
C ILE A 81 17.92 -18.91 -23.57
N GLY A 82 18.14 -18.86 -22.26
CA GLY A 82 19.16 -17.99 -21.64
C GLY A 82 18.84 -16.48 -21.67
N LEU A 83 17.62 -16.11 -22.06
CA LEU A 83 17.04 -14.77 -21.89
C LEU A 83 16.42 -14.66 -20.50
N THR A 84 16.84 -13.66 -19.73
CA THR A 84 16.39 -13.45 -18.35
C THR A 84 15.84 -12.03 -18.15
N GLY A 85 15.28 -11.75 -16.97
CA GLY A 85 14.83 -10.41 -16.61
C GLY A 85 15.93 -9.35 -16.69
N GLU A 86 17.20 -9.71 -16.52
CA GLU A 86 18.34 -8.78 -16.66
C GLU A 86 18.53 -8.28 -18.10
N ASP A 87 18.14 -9.10 -19.08
CA ASP A 87 18.22 -8.78 -20.51
C ASP A 87 17.11 -7.80 -20.94
N LEU A 88 16.00 -7.75 -20.19
CA LEU A 88 14.87 -6.86 -20.42
C LEU A 88 15.22 -5.44 -19.94
N LYS A 89 15.14 -4.46 -20.84
CA LYS A 89 15.33 -3.04 -20.50
C LYS A 89 14.04 -2.41 -20.00
N ARG A 90 12.91 -2.70 -20.65
CA ARG A 90 11.61 -2.16 -20.27
C ARG A 90 10.44 -3.00 -20.81
N ALA A 91 9.34 -3.07 -20.06
CA ALA A 91 8.04 -3.52 -20.55
C ALA A 91 6.94 -2.50 -20.18
N TYR A 92 6.07 -2.16 -21.12
CA TYR A 92 5.00 -1.18 -20.87
C TYR A 92 3.74 -1.44 -21.71
N PRO A 93 2.56 -1.10 -21.18
CA PRO A 93 1.31 -1.20 -21.91
C PRO A 93 1.29 -0.20 -23.08
N GLY A 94 0.67 -0.59 -24.18
CA GLY A 94 0.48 0.24 -25.36
C GLY A 94 -0.75 -0.15 -26.16
N GLN A 95 -0.97 0.55 -27.27
CA GLN A 95 -2.02 0.23 -28.24
C GLN A 95 -1.40 0.07 -29.62
N HIS A 96 -1.82 -0.96 -30.34
CA HIS A 96 -1.35 -1.21 -31.69
C HIS A 96 -1.93 -0.16 -32.64
N GLN A 97 -1.08 0.58 -33.35
CA GLN A 97 -1.44 1.78 -34.11
C GLN A 97 -2.53 1.52 -35.18
N THR A 98 -2.53 0.34 -35.79
CA THR A 98 -3.48 0.01 -36.88
C THR A 98 -4.78 -0.60 -36.38
N THR A 99 -4.76 -1.35 -35.28
CA THR A 99 -5.89 -2.19 -34.83
C THR A 99 -6.54 -1.66 -33.57
N ASN A 100 -5.93 -0.66 -32.90
CA ASN A 100 -6.32 -0.13 -31.59
C ASN A 100 -6.47 -1.21 -30.50
N LYS A 101 -5.86 -2.38 -30.71
CA LYS A 101 -5.85 -3.45 -29.70
C LYS A 101 -4.79 -3.16 -28.64
N PRO A 102 -5.06 -3.46 -27.36
CA PRO A 102 -4.06 -3.33 -26.30
C PRO A 102 -2.93 -4.34 -26.54
N ILE A 103 -1.69 -3.90 -26.34
CA ILE A 103 -0.45 -4.67 -26.55
C ILE A 103 0.54 -4.37 -25.43
N ILE A 104 1.52 -5.24 -25.23
CA ILE A 104 2.64 -4.99 -24.32
C ILE A 104 3.87 -4.72 -25.17
N ASN A 105 4.45 -3.52 -25.08
CA ASN A 105 5.73 -3.23 -25.71
C ASN A 105 6.86 -3.75 -24.81
N ILE A 106 7.84 -4.41 -25.41
CA ILE A 106 9.04 -4.92 -24.76
C ILE A 106 10.28 -4.36 -25.45
N GLU A 107 11.24 -3.92 -24.65
CA GLU A 107 12.54 -3.42 -25.10
C GLU A 107 13.63 -4.18 -24.34
N PHE A 108 14.62 -4.68 -25.07
CA PHE A 108 15.79 -5.37 -24.52
C PHE A 108 16.99 -4.44 -24.44
N ASN A 109 17.96 -4.78 -23.59
CA ASN A 109 19.26 -4.14 -23.57
C ASN A 109 20.14 -4.68 -24.72
N GLU A 110 21.40 -4.23 -24.83
CA GLU A 110 22.29 -4.63 -25.94
C GLU A 110 22.57 -6.14 -25.98
N GLY A 111 22.72 -6.78 -24.80
CA GLY A 111 22.93 -8.23 -24.70
C GLY A 111 21.67 -9.02 -25.04
N GLY A 112 20.53 -8.61 -24.46
CA GLY A 112 19.22 -9.19 -24.74
C GLY A 112 18.80 -9.06 -26.20
N THR A 113 19.12 -7.95 -26.85
CA THR A 113 18.82 -7.72 -28.27
C THR A 113 19.47 -8.79 -29.15
N ARG A 114 20.74 -9.14 -28.90
CA ARG A 114 21.43 -10.18 -29.68
C ARG A 114 20.82 -11.56 -29.47
N LYS A 115 20.62 -11.97 -28.21
CA LYS A 115 19.99 -13.26 -27.87
C LYS A 115 18.58 -13.38 -28.44
N PHE A 116 17.79 -12.31 -28.33
CA PHE A 116 16.42 -12.28 -28.82
C PHE A 116 16.35 -12.29 -30.34
N ALA A 117 17.28 -11.63 -31.02
CA ALA A 117 17.39 -11.67 -32.48
C ALA A 117 17.73 -13.06 -33.00
N GLU A 118 18.67 -13.76 -32.36
CA GLU A 118 19.05 -15.14 -32.69
C GLU A 118 17.85 -16.08 -32.50
N LEU A 119 17.27 -16.08 -31.29
CA LEU A 119 16.07 -16.87 -30.98
C LEU A 119 14.94 -16.64 -31.99
N THR A 120 14.56 -15.39 -32.20
CA THR A 120 13.41 -15.07 -33.08
C THR A 120 13.69 -15.40 -34.54
N THR A 121 14.95 -15.46 -34.96
CA THR A 121 15.32 -15.91 -36.31
C THR A 121 15.10 -17.40 -36.48
N ASP A 122 15.42 -18.19 -35.45
CA ASP A 122 15.32 -19.65 -35.49
C ASP A 122 13.87 -20.15 -35.46
N ILE A 123 12.98 -19.46 -34.72
CA ILE A 123 11.59 -19.89 -34.54
C ILE A 123 10.57 -19.07 -35.37
N ALA A 124 11.01 -18.06 -36.12
CA ALA A 124 10.08 -17.24 -36.90
C ALA A 124 9.32 -18.07 -37.94
N GLY A 125 7.99 -17.98 -37.90
CA GLY A 125 7.12 -18.69 -38.84
C GLY A 125 6.97 -20.19 -38.56
N THR A 126 7.51 -20.70 -37.44
CA THR A 126 7.19 -22.04 -36.93
C THR A 126 5.98 -21.98 -35.99
N ASN A 127 5.55 -23.14 -35.47
CA ASN A 127 4.51 -23.22 -34.44
C ASN A 127 5.07 -23.09 -33.02
N ASP A 128 6.36 -22.79 -32.88
CA ASP A 128 7.02 -22.68 -31.59
C ASP A 128 6.66 -21.35 -30.92
N ARG A 129 6.72 -21.33 -29.58
CA ARG A 129 6.28 -20.22 -28.75
C ARG A 129 7.37 -19.81 -27.78
N ILE A 130 7.45 -18.51 -27.50
CA ILE A 130 8.33 -18.00 -26.45
C ILE A 130 7.51 -17.97 -25.16
N ALA A 131 7.68 -18.97 -24.30
CA ALA A 131 7.06 -18.96 -22.98
C ALA A 131 7.84 -18.05 -22.02
N ILE A 132 7.14 -17.07 -21.44
CA ILE A 132 7.69 -16.13 -20.46
C ILE A 132 7.22 -16.54 -19.07
N PHE A 133 8.17 -16.83 -18.18
CA PHE A 133 7.91 -17.24 -16.81
C PHE A 133 8.28 -16.16 -15.80
N LEU A 134 7.53 -16.10 -14.70
CA LEU A 134 7.85 -15.35 -13.50
C LEU A 134 7.60 -16.25 -12.28
N ASP A 135 8.59 -16.43 -11.42
CA ASP A 135 8.52 -17.29 -10.24
C ASP A 135 7.98 -18.71 -10.54
N GLN A 136 8.42 -19.31 -11.65
CA GLN A 136 8.00 -20.64 -12.15
C GLN A 136 6.56 -20.71 -12.69
N ASN A 137 5.82 -19.61 -12.73
CA ASN A 137 4.51 -19.53 -13.36
C ASN A 137 4.61 -18.96 -14.76
N GLU A 138 4.01 -19.62 -15.75
CA GLU A 138 3.91 -19.09 -17.11
C GLU A 138 2.99 -17.86 -17.10
N LEU A 139 3.53 -16.71 -17.52
CA LEU A 139 2.76 -15.48 -17.68
C LEU A 139 2.05 -15.47 -19.04
N ILE A 140 2.81 -15.73 -20.10
CA ILE A 140 2.33 -15.71 -21.48
C ILE A 140 3.29 -16.46 -22.44
N SER A 141 2.72 -17.04 -23.49
CA SER A 141 3.45 -17.77 -24.55
C SER A 141 3.10 -17.27 -25.97
N PRO A 142 3.57 -16.06 -26.37
CA PRO A 142 3.36 -15.56 -27.73
C PRO A 142 4.09 -16.37 -28.80
N VAL A 143 3.54 -16.32 -30.02
CA VAL A 143 4.15 -16.84 -31.24
C VAL A 143 5.01 -15.77 -31.92
N VAL A 144 6.06 -16.19 -32.64
CA VAL A 144 6.92 -15.29 -33.41
C VAL A 144 6.58 -15.36 -34.88
N ASN A 145 5.98 -14.29 -35.42
CA ASN A 145 5.57 -14.24 -36.83
C ASN A 145 6.72 -13.87 -37.78
N GLN A 146 7.68 -13.08 -37.31
CA GLN A 146 8.82 -12.58 -38.10
C GLN A 146 10.04 -12.38 -37.19
N PRO A 147 11.28 -12.51 -37.73
CA PRO A 147 12.50 -12.26 -36.96
C PRO A 147 12.56 -10.83 -36.41
N ILE A 148 12.99 -10.66 -35.14
CA ILE A 148 13.03 -9.36 -34.46
C ILE A 148 14.48 -9.01 -34.13
N LEU A 149 15.11 -8.25 -35.01
CA LEU A 149 16.55 -7.92 -34.92
C LEU A 149 16.84 -6.63 -34.12
N GLY A 150 15.82 -5.79 -33.90
CA GLY A 150 15.99 -4.43 -33.36
C GLY A 150 15.93 -4.32 -31.83
N GLY A 151 15.74 -5.42 -31.11
CA GLY A 151 15.65 -5.42 -29.65
C GLY A 151 14.39 -4.78 -29.08
N ALA A 152 13.44 -4.40 -29.93
CA ALA A 152 12.12 -3.91 -29.53
C ALA A 152 11.04 -4.76 -30.21
N ALA A 153 10.03 -5.16 -29.45
CA ALA A 153 8.92 -5.94 -29.92
C ALA A 153 7.63 -5.54 -29.20
N PHE A 154 6.51 -6.05 -29.69
CA PHE A 154 5.26 -6.01 -28.95
C PHE A 154 4.69 -7.42 -28.85
N ILE A 155 4.01 -7.67 -27.74
CA ILE A 155 3.25 -8.88 -27.48
C ILE A 155 1.78 -8.53 -27.62
N ASP A 156 1.05 -9.30 -28.42
CA ASP A 156 -0.40 -9.23 -28.56
C ASP A 156 -1.05 -10.57 -28.18
N GLY A 157 -2.36 -10.55 -27.94
CA GLY A 157 -3.09 -11.75 -27.54
C GLY A 157 -4.60 -11.61 -27.63
N PRO A 158 -5.34 -12.71 -27.79
CA PRO A 158 -6.80 -12.68 -27.95
C PRO A 158 -7.54 -12.27 -26.67
N THR A 159 -6.94 -12.48 -25.50
CA THR A 159 -7.51 -12.18 -24.18
C THR A 159 -7.04 -10.83 -23.61
N PHE A 160 -6.39 -10.00 -24.42
CA PHE A 160 -5.80 -8.75 -23.94
C PHE A 160 -6.87 -7.69 -23.73
N THR A 161 -7.09 -7.33 -22.47
CA THR A 161 -7.81 -6.13 -22.03
C THR A 161 -6.81 -5.09 -21.53
N ILE A 162 -7.23 -3.83 -21.39
CA ILE A 162 -6.36 -2.75 -20.88
C ILE A 162 -5.81 -3.13 -19.49
N ASP A 163 -6.69 -3.58 -18.59
CA ASP A 163 -6.30 -3.98 -17.23
C ASP A 163 -5.32 -5.16 -17.24
N ARG A 164 -5.60 -6.19 -18.04
CA ARG A 164 -4.73 -7.37 -18.14
C ARG A 164 -3.34 -7.03 -18.69
N VAL A 165 -3.28 -6.13 -19.67
CA VAL A 165 -2.03 -5.66 -20.27
C VAL A 165 -1.22 -4.82 -19.27
N ASN A 166 -1.87 -3.99 -18.46
CA ASN A 166 -1.20 -3.25 -17.39
C ASN A 166 -0.60 -4.20 -16.34
N ASP A 167 -1.37 -5.20 -15.89
CA ASP A 167 -0.90 -6.18 -14.90
C ASP A 167 0.27 -7.01 -15.43
N LEU A 168 0.17 -7.52 -16.66
CA LEU A 168 1.24 -8.29 -17.28
C LEU A 168 2.51 -7.46 -17.51
N ALA A 169 2.37 -6.20 -17.95
CA ALA A 169 3.52 -5.31 -18.12
C ALA A 169 4.22 -5.03 -16.78
N LEU A 170 3.45 -4.84 -15.69
CA LEU A 170 4.00 -4.66 -14.35
C LEU A 170 4.72 -5.93 -13.87
N MET A 171 4.16 -7.12 -14.12
CA MET A 171 4.80 -8.40 -13.78
C MET A 171 6.12 -8.58 -14.54
N LEU A 172 6.14 -8.28 -15.85
CA LEU A 172 7.37 -8.32 -16.66
C LEU A 172 8.44 -7.34 -16.15
N GLU A 173 8.04 -6.11 -15.79
CA GLU A 173 8.95 -5.15 -15.15
C GLU A 173 9.45 -5.62 -13.78
N SER A 174 8.62 -6.29 -12.99
CA SER A 174 9.03 -6.82 -11.69
C SER A 174 10.07 -7.94 -11.82
N GLY A 175 10.00 -8.74 -12.89
CA GLY A 175 10.97 -9.80 -13.18
C GLY A 175 12.37 -9.28 -13.55
N ARG A 176 12.51 -7.98 -13.87
CA ARG A 176 13.80 -7.32 -14.13
C ARG A 176 14.59 -7.04 -12.84
N LEU A 177 13.96 -7.13 -11.67
CA LEU A 177 14.60 -6.71 -10.43
C LEU A 177 15.75 -7.65 -10.06
N PRO A 178 17.00 -7.15 -9.96
CA PRO A 178 18.20 -7.98 -9.77
C PRO A 178 18.32 -8.52 -8.34
N VAL A 179 17.42 -8.12 -7.44
CA VAL A 179 17.46 -8.48 -6.02
C VAL A 179 16.08 -8.94 -5.55
N PRO A 180 16.01 -10.02 -4.76
CA PRO A 180 14.75 -10.49 -4.20
C PRO A 180 14.22 -9.45 -3.20
N ILE A 181 13.01 -8.93 -3.45
CA ILE A 181 12.33 -8.06 -2.50
C ILE A 181 11.70 -8.94 -1.41
N LYS A 182 11.97 -8.61 -0.15
CA LYS A 182 11.24 -9.19 0.99
C LYS A 182 10.29 -8.16 1.55
N LEU A 183 9.01 -8.50 1.60
CA LEU A 183 7.99 -7.69 2.27
C LEU A 183 8.29 -7.71 3.79
N LEU A 184 8.75 -6.59 4.33
CA LEU A 184 9.05 -6.47 5.77
C LEU A 184 7.80 -6.19 6.59
N GLN A 185 6.88 -5.39 6.05
CA GLN A 185 5.64 -5.02 6.71
C GLN A 185 4.64 -4.51 5.69
N GLU A 186 3.41 -5.01 5.77
CA GLU A 186 2.26 -4.50 5.04
C GLU A 186 1.21 -4.05 6.05
N ARG A 187 0.55 -2.94 5.73
CA ARG A 187 -0.54 -2.42 6.54
C ARG A 187 -1.65 -1.99 5.61
N ASP A 188 -2.66 -2.83 5.54
CA ASP A 188 -3.89 -2.49 4.84
C ASP A 188 -4.91 -1.91 5.83
N VAL A 189 -5.64 -0.88 5.41
CA VAL A 189 -6.66 -0.23 6.23
C VAL A 189 -7.87 0.02 5.36
N ASP A 190 -8.96 -0.71 5.64
CA ASP A 190 -10.20 -0.55 4.91
C ASP A 190 -10.76 0.88 5.03
N ALA A 191 -11.20 1.41 3.90
CA ALA A 191 -11.84 2.72 3.83
C ALA A 191 -13.05 2.84 4.78
N VAL A 192 -13.77 1.74 5.01
CA VAL A 192 -14.92 1.68 5.92
C VAL A 192 -14.51 1.95 7.38
N LEU A 193 -13.41 1.35 7.84
CA LEU A 193 -12.87 1.57 9.18
C LEU A 193 -12.37 3.01 9.37
N GLY A 194 -11.79 3.59 8.31
CA GLY A 194 -11.39 5.00 8.28
C GLY A 194 -12.58 5.95 8.42
N ALA A 195 -13.64 5.73 7.64
CA ALA A 195 -14.86 6.54 7.68
C ALA A 195 -15.59 6.44 9.04
N ASP A 196 -15.71 5.22 9.59
CA ASP A 196 -16.32 5.00 10.90
C ASP A 196 -15.53 5.72 12.00
N SER A 197 -14.20 5.59 12.00
CA SER A 197 -13.33 6.26 12.97
C SER A 197 -13.45 7.78 12.90
N LEU A 198 -13.47 8.35 11.69
CA LEU A 198 -13.65 9.79 11.49
C LEU A 198 -15.00 10.25 12.06
N SER A 199 -16.08 9.51 11.80
CA SER A 199 -17.41 9.87 12.29
C SER A 199 -17.47 9.87 13.81
N LYS A 200 -16.92 8.82 14.46
CA LYS A 200 -16.84 8.70 15.92
C LYS A 200 -16.01 9.81 16.53
N SER A 201 -14.88 10.16 15.92
CA SER A 201 -14.04 11.26 16.39
C SER A 201 -14.74 12.62 16.26
N TYR A 202 -15.51 12.85 15.20
CA TYR A 202 -16.32 14.06 15.05
C TYR A 202 -17.35 14.20 16.17
N TYR A 203 -18.09 13.13 16.47
CA TYR A 203 -19.05 13.12 17.58
C TYR A 203 -18.37 13.33 18.93
N ALA A 204 -17.24 12.65 19.18
CA ALA A 204 -16.47 12.80 20.41
C ALA A 204 -15.96 14.23 20.59
N ALA A 205 -15.45 14.85 19.53
CA ALA A 205 -14.99 16.24 19.54
C ALA A 205 -16.14 17.22 19.81
N GLY A 206 -17.31 17.01 19.17
CA GLY A 206 -18.50 17.85 19.38
C GLY A 206 -19.04 17.78 20.81
N VAL A 207 -19.18 16.56 21.36
CA VAL A 207 -19.62 16.36 22.75
C VAL A 207 -18.60 16.93 23.73
N GLY A 208 -17.30 16.68 23.52
CA GLY A 208 -16.23 17.21 24.35
C GLY A 208 -16.21 18.74 24.38
N LEU A 209 -16.30 19.38 23.21
CA LEU A 209 -16.39 20.83 23.09
C LEU A 209 -17.61 21.39 23.84
N LEU A 210 -18.78 20.78 23.68
CA LEU A 210 -20.00 21.20 24.35
C LEU A 210 -19.88 21.10 25.88
N LEU A 211 -19.34 20.00 26.40
CA LEU A 211 -19.11 19.82 27.83
C LEU A 211 -18.16 20.88 28.39
N VAL A 212 -17.08 21.19 27.66
CA VAL A 212 -16.12 22.23 28.06
C VAL A 212 -16.77 23.62 28.08
N VAL A 213 -17.57 23.96 27.06
CA VAL A 213 -18.32 25.24 27.02
C VAL A 213 -19.30 25.34 28.18
N VAL A 214 -20.07 24.28 28.44
CA VAL A 214 -21.02 24.24 29.57
C VAL A 214 -20.29 24.42 30.89
N PHE A 215 -19.18 23.70 31.11
CA PHE A 215 -18.36 23.84 32.31
C PHE A 215 -17.86 25.27 32.49
N MET A 216 -17.32 25.88 31.43
CA MET A 216 -16.81 27.25 31.47
C MET A 216 -17.89 28.25 31.83
N ILE A 217 -19.07 28.16 31.23
CA ILE A 217 -20.19 29.07 31.52
C ILE A 217 -20.71 28.87 32.95
N LEU A 218 -20.87 27.63 33.42
CA LEU A 218 -21.41 27.36 34.75
C LEU A 218 -20.45 27.80 35.87
N TYR A 219 -19.16 27.51 35.72
CA TYR A 219 -18.17 27.81 36.76
C TYR A 219 -17.67 29.26 36.71
N TYR A 220 -17.39 29.77 35.50
CA TYR A 220 -16.81 31.10 35.29
C TYR A 220 -17.80 32.17 34.80
N ARG A 221 -19.10 31.86 34.63
CA ARG A 221 -20.15 32.82 34.26
C ARG A 221 -19.80 33.66 33.02
N ILE A 222 -19.74 34.98 33.14
CA ILE A 222 -19.47 35.91 32.02
C ILE A 222 -18.05 35.74 31.45
N PRO A 223 -16.97 35.71 32.27
CA PRO A 223 -15.64 35.31 31.79
C PRO A 223 -15.66 33.97 31.03
N GLY A 224 -16.40 32.99 31.54
CA GLY A 224 -16.58 31.69 30.89
C GLY A 224 -17.23 31.75 29.51
N LEU A 225 -18.25 32.60 29.37
CA LEU A 225 -18.90 32.87 28.08
C LEU A 225 -17.92 33.51 27.08
N PHE A 226 -17.12 34.48 27.51
CA PHE A 226 -16.11 35.11 26.66
C PHE A 226 -15.01 34.14 26.25
N ALA A 227 -14.53 33.28 27.15
CA ALA A 227 -13.61 32.21 26.81
C ALA A 227 -14.22 31.22 25.81
N SER A 228 -15.51 30.91 25.93
CA SER A 228 -16.20 30.01 24.99
C SER A 228 -16.27 30.61 23.58
N ILE A 229 -16.49 31.94 23.48
CA ILE A 229 -16.43 32.66 22.19
C ILE A 229 -15.01 32.62 21.63
N ALA A 230 -13.98 32.86 22.46
CA ALA A 230 -12.58 32.77 22.04
C ALA A 230 -12.18 31.35 21.62
N LEU A 231 -12.75 30.31 22.28
CA LEU A 231 -12.55 28.91 21.93
C LEU A 231 -13.14 28.58 20.54
N PHE A 232 -14.29 29.16 20.20
CA PHE A 232 -14.86 29.03 18.86
C PHE A 232 -13.93 29.63 17.78
N PHE A 233 -13.40 30.84 18.01
CA PHE A 233 -12.41 31.43 17.11
C PHE A 233 -11.12 30.62 17.04
N TYR A 234 -10.67 30.06 18.16
CA TYR A 234 -9.53 29.14 18.20
C TYR A 234 -9.76 27.94 17.27
N CYS A 235 -10.91 27.27 17.37
CA CYS A 235 -11.23 26.13 16.51
C CYS A 235 -11.22 26.52 15.02
N LEU A 236 -11.79 27.68 14.67
CA LEU A 236 -11.75 28.19 13.30
C LEU A 236 -10.32 28.45 12.80
N LEU A 237 -9.48 29.07 13.63
CA LEU A 237 -8.08 29.33 13.29
C LEU A 237 -7.29 28.04 13.09
N VAL A 238 -7.49 27.03 13.96
CA VAL A 238 -6.85 25.72 13.81
C VAL A 238 -7.22 25.07 12.48
N ILE A 239 -8.52 25.04 12.15
CA ILE A 239 -9.00 24.48 10.87
C ILE A 239 -8.45 25.26 9.68
N ALA A 240 -8.41 26.59 9.76
CA ALA A 240 -7.85 27.45 8.72
C ALA A 240 -6.36 27.16 8.48
N VAL A 241 -5.57 26.98 9.56
CA VAL A 241 -4.15 26.65 9.47
C VAL A 241 -3.93 25.25 8.90
N PHE A 242 -4.74 24.25 9.28
CA PHE A 242 -4.65 22.91 8.67
C PHE A 242 -4.90 22.94 7.17
N LYS A 243 -5.87 23.74 6.72
CA LYS A 243 -6.15 23.92 5.30
C LYS A 243 -5.01 24.66 4.58
N LEU A 244 -4.43 25.69 5.20
CA LEU A 244 -3.37 26.50 4.60
C LEU A 244 -2.05 25.72 4.47
N LEU A 245 -1.70 24.93 5.49
CA LEU A 245 -0.47 24.13 5.53
C LEU A 245 -0.65 22.72 4.91
N SER A 246 -1.84 22.40 4.38
CA SER A 246 -2.18 21.08 3.83
C SER A 246 -1.81 19.92 4.77
N VAL A 247 -2.12 20.07 6.05
CA VAL A 247 -1.80 19.06 7.07
C VAL A 247 -2.72 17.86 6.89
N THR A 248 -2.14 16.67 6.70
CA THR A 248 -2.90 15.42 6.65
C THR A 248 -3.41 15.06 8.03
N LEU A 249 -4.74 15.09 8.20
CA LEU A 249 -5.38 14.76 9.47
C LEU A 249 -5.53 13.25 9.64
N THR A 250 -4.60 12.63 10.36
CA THR A 250 -4.67 11.21 10.76
C THR A 250 -5.57 11.02 11.98
N LEU A 251 -5.95 9.77 12.30
CA LEU A 251 -6.71 9.47 13.51
C LEU A 251 -6.02 9.97 14.79
N SER A 252 -4.69 9.81 14.87
CA SER A 252 -3.88 10.37 15.96
C SER A 252 -3.83 11.89 15.93
N GLY A 253 -3.81 12.50 14.75
CA GLY A 253 -3.97 13.95 14.59
C GLY A 253 -5.28 14.44 15.19
N ILE A 254 -6.41 13.75 14.94
CA ILE A 254 -7.69 14.13 15.55
C ILE A 254 -7.64 14.05 17.08
N ALA A 255 -7.02 13.01 17.64
CA ALA A 255 -6.82 12.91 19.09
C ALA A 255 -6.00 14.09 19.65
N ALA A 256 -4.92 14.48 18.96
CA ALA A 256 -4.14 15.67 19.30
C ALA A 256 -4.96 16.97 19.23
N ALA A 257 -5.83 17.12 18.22
CA ALA A 257 -6.71 18.27 18.08
C ALA A 257 -7.74 18.35 19.23
N ILE A 258 -8.30 17.22 19.64
CA ILE A 258 -9.20 17.15 20.81
C ILE A 258 -8.45 17.53 22.08
N LEU A 259 -7.23 17.01 22.26
CA LEU A 259 -6.38 17.35 23.40
C LEU A 259 -6.05 18.86 23.42
N SER A 260 -5.76 19.45 22.26
CA SER A 260 -5.42 20.88 22.16
C SER A 260 -6.60 21.80 22.49
N VAL A 261 -7.84 21.38 22.22
CA VAL A 261 -9.05 22.09 22.69
C VAL A 261 -9.09 22.16 24.22
N GLY A 262 -8.76 21.08 24.91
CA GLY A 262 -8.68 21.07 26.38
C GLY A 262 -7.61 22.02 26.92
N MET A 263 -6.41 21.97 26.34
CA MET A 263 -5.31 22.87 26.72
C MET A 263 -5.60 24.34 26.39
N ALA A 264 -6.36 24.62 25.33
CA ALA A 264 -6.76 25.98 24.99
C ALA A 264 -7.66 26.63 26.06
N VAL A 265 -8.40 25.82 26.81
CA VAL A 265 -9.24 26.30 27.92
C VAL A 265 -8.45 26.44 29.22
N ASP A 266 -7.43 25.61 29.45
CA ASP A 266 -6.57 25.68 30.64
C ASP A 266 -5.91 27.06 30.81
N ALA A 267 -5.41 27.66 29.72
CA ALA A 267 -4.86 29.01 29.75
C ALA A 267 -5.89 30.06 30.21
N ASN A 268 -7.14 29.93 29.75
CA ASN A 268 -8.23 30.84 30.15
C ASN A 268 -8.61 30.64 31.62
N ILE A 269 -8.62 29.39 32.11
CA ILE A 269 -8.87 29.05 33.52
C ILE A 269 -7.84 29.75 34.42
N LEU A 270 -6.55 29.64 34.10
CA LEU A 270 -5.50 30.25 34.92
C LEU A 270 -5.62 31.78 34.96
N ILE A 271 -5.92 32.42 33.82
CA ILE A 271 -6.18 33.86 33.74
C ILE A 271 -7.35 34.24 34.64
N PHE A 272 -8.43 33.44 34.63
CA PHE A 272 -9.64 33.74 35.39
C PHE A 272 -9.45 33.54 36.89
N GLU A 273 -8.65 32.56 37.33
CA GLU A 273 -8.28 32.43 38.74
C GLU A 273 -7.48 33.65 39.20
N ARG A 274 -6.47 34.10 38.42
CA ARG A 274 -5.71 35.31 38.75
C ARG A 274 -6.59 36.56 38.72
N LEU A 275 -7.48 36.69 37.75
CA LEU A 275 -8.47 37.77 37.72
C LEU A 275 -9.34 37.78 38.99
N LYS A 276 -9.86 36.63 39.42
CA LYS A 276 -10.67 36.51 40.64
C LYS A 276 -9.88 36.88 41.90
N GLU A 277 -8.61 36.46 42.01
CA GLU A 277 -7.72 36.89 43.10
C GLU A 277 -7.61 38.41 43.14
N GLU A 278 -7.37 39.05 42.00
CA GLU A 278 -7.22 40.51 41.92
C GLU A 278 -8.50 41.29 42.24
N LEU A 279 -9.66 40.76 41.84
CA LEU A 279 -10.96 41.33 42.20
C LEU A 279 -11.26 41.20 43.70
N ARG A 280 -10.86 40.08 44.33
CA ARG A 280 -10.97 39.88 45.79
C ARG A 280 -10.07 40.81 46.60
N LEU A 281 -9.00 41.31 46.00
CA LEU A 281 -8.12 42.34 46.59
C LEU A 281 -8.70 43.76 46.43
N GLY A 282 -9.94 43.91 45.96
CA GLY A 282 -10.62 45.20 45.83
C GLY A 282 -10.19 46.03 44.61
N ARG A 283 -9.45 45.45 43.66
CA ARG A 283 -9.02 46.17 42.46
C ARG A 283 -10.19 46.36 41.49
N THR A 284 -10.16 47.46 40.74
CA THR A 284 -11.15 47.71 39.69
C THR A 284 -11.07 46.64 38.60
N LEU A 285 -12.19 46.33 37.93
CA LEU A 285 -12.25 45.28 36.91
C LEU A 285 -11.18 45.44 35.82
N SER A 286 -10.99 46.65 35.29
CA SER A 286 -9.97 46.90 34.26
C SER A 286 -8.54 46.68 34.77
N MET A 287 -8.25 47.02 36.03
CA MET A 287 -6.95 46.76 36.65
C MET A 287 -6.75 45.27 36.95
N ALA A 288 -7.79 44.60 37.45
CA ALA A 288 -7.79 43.17 37.74
C ALA A 288 -7.60 42.33 36.47
N VAL A 289 -8.19 42.73 35.35
CA VAL A 289 -7.92 42.12 34.03
C VAL A 289 -6.44 42.26 33.68
N ASN A 290 -5.90 43.48 33.65
CA ASN A 290 -4.49 43.68 33.28
C ASN A 290 -3.52 42.90 34.18
N MET A 291 -3.75 42.92 35.50
CA MET A 291 -2.93 42.21 36.47
C MET A 291 -3.08 40.69 36.38
N GLY A 292 -4.30 40.19 36.17
CA GLY A 292 -4.59 38.77 36.01
C GLY A 292 -3.85 38.16 34.82
N PHE A 293 -3.86 38.86 33.67
CA PHE A 293 -3.10 38.44 32.48
C PHE A 293 -1.58 38.49 32.72
N SER A 294 -1.06 39.58 33.30
CA SER A 294 0.38 39.73 33.58
C SER A 294 0.90 38.64 34.52
N ARG A 295 0.13 38.30 35.58
CA ARG A 295 0.49 37.26 36.55
C ARG A 295 0.34 35.84 36.01
N ALA A 296 -0.64 35.60 35.13
CA ALA A 296 -0.84 34.28 34.52
C ALA A 296 0.17 33.98 33.40
N TRP A 297 0.72 35.02 32.75
CA TRP A 297 1.56 34.88 31.56
C TRP A 297 2.77 33.94 31.71
N PRO A 298 3.61 34.03 32.75
CA PRO A 298 4.78 33.16 32.88
C PRO A 298 4.39 31.68 32.92
N ALA A 299 3.39 31.31 33.72
CA ALA A 299 2.93 29.94 33.83
C ALA A 299 2.32 29.40 32.53
N ILE A 300 1.54 30.22 31.81
CA ILE A 300 0.98 29.84 30.49
C ILE A 300 2.09 29.62 29.48
N ARG A 301 3.04 30.56 29.40
CA ARG A 301 4.17 30.45 28.48
C ARG A 301 4.99 29.21 28.78
N ASP A 302 5.38 29.00 30.04
CA ASP A 302 6.30 27.92 30.42
C ASP A 302 5.65 26.54 30.19
N SER A 303 4.36 26.39 30.48
CA SER A 303 3.59 25.17 30.18
C SER A 303 3.52 24.88 28.67
N ASN A 304 3.11 25.86 27.86
CA ASN A 304 2.98 25.67 26.40
C ASN A 304 4.34 25.47 25.72
N VAL A 305 5.39 26.15 26.17
CA VAL A 305 6.75 25.95 25.66
C VAL A 305 7.24 24.53 25.95
N SER A 306 6.98 23.99 27.15
CA SER A 306 7.28 22.60 27.48
C SER A 306 6.57 21.60 26.55
N THR A 307 5.28 21.85 26.27
CA THR A 307 4.51 21.03 25.31
C THR A 307 5.09 21.13 23.90
N LEU A 308 5.51 22.31 23.44
CA LEU A 308 6.15 22.48 22.13
C LEU A 308 7.49 21.76 22.04
N ILE A 309 8.31 21.80 23.09
CA ILE A 309 9.56 21.03 23.16
C ILE A 309 9.26 19.53 23.04
N THR A 310 8.24 19.05 23.75
CA THR A 310 7.80 17.65 23.67
C THR A 310 7.35 17.28 22.26
N CYS A 311 6.57 18.14 21.60
CA CYS A 311 6.15 17.91 20.22
C CYS A 311 7.34 17.91 19.25
N LEU A 312 8.34 18.76 19.45
CA LEU A 312 9.56 18.79 18.65
C LEU A 312 10.34 17.47 18.78
N ILE A 313 10.50 16.96 20.00
CA ILE A 313 11.14 15.67 20.26
C ILE A 313 10.34 14.54 19.59
N LEU A 314 9.01 14.51 19.78
CA LEU A 314 8.14 13.51 19.16
C LEU A 314 8.22 13.55 17.64
N PHE A 315 8.22 14.73 17.04
CA PHE A 315 8.35 14.89 15.59
C PHE A 315 9.70 14.35 15.09
N TRP A 316 10.80 14.74 15.75
CA TRP A 316 12.14 14.32 15.35
C TRP A 316 12.34 12.81 15.46
N PHE A 317 11.94 12.19 16.58
CA PHE A 317 12.02 10.74 16.74
C PHE A 317 11.09 9.99 15.80
N ALA A 318 9.86 10.49 15.58
CA ALA A 318 8.91 9.85 14.69
C ALA A 318 9.38 9.87 13.24
N ASP A 319 10.09 10.92 12.82
CA ASP A 319 10.67 11.01 11.48
C ASP A 319 11.82 10.01 11.29
N GLN A 320 12.71 9.88 12.28
CA GLN A 320 13.83 8.93 12.24
C GLN A 320 13.39 7.45 12.29
N LEU A 321 12.33 7.14 13.05
CA LEU A 321 11.82 5.77 13.24
C LEU A 321 10.74 5.38 12.22
N GLY A 322 10.36 6.26 11.29
CA GLY A 322 9.28 6.01 10.34
C GLY A 322 7.88 5.89 10.98
N ALA A 323 7.70 6.38 12.21
CA ALA A 323 6.46 6.27 12.96
C ALA A 323 5.43 7.36 12.55
N THR A 324 4.79 7.18 11.40
CA THR A 324 3.87 8.16 10.78
C THR A 324 2.71 8.59 11.68
N ILE A 325 2.21 7.70 12.55
CA ILE A 325 1.12 8.00 13.50
C ILE A 325 1.54 9.08 14.51
N VAL A 326 2.75 8.98 15.06
CA VAL A 326 3.24 9.90 16.10
C VAL A 326 3.59 11.25 15.48
N LYS A 327 4.10 11.26 14.25
CA LYS A 327 4.38 12.48 13.49
C LYS A 327 3.12 13.34 13.31
N GLY A 328 2.01 12.74 12.88
CA GLY A 328 0.73 13.45 12.71
C GLY A 328 0.19 14.02 14.03
N PHE A 329 0.33 13.28 15.13
CA PHE A 329 -0.04 13.74 16.47
C PHE A 329 0.77 14.97 16.89
N ALA A 330 2.10 14.92 16.76
CA ALA A 330 3.00 15.98 17.19
C ALA A 330 2.78 17.30 16.42
N VAL A 331 2.61 17.23 15.10
CA VAL A 331 2.34 18.42 14.26
C VAL A 331 1.02 19.06 14.65
N THR A 332 -0.03 18.25 14.77
CA THR A 332 -1.38 18.73 15.09
C THR A 332 -1.42 19.39 16.48
N LEU A 333 -0.77 18.77 17.47
CA LEU A 333 -0.67 19.29 18.83
C LEU A 333 0.13 20.61 18.87
N SER A 334 1.25 20.70 18.14
CA SER A 334 2.09 21.91 18.08
C SER A 334 1.32 23.11 17.55
N ILE A 335 0.59 22.92 16.45
CA ILE A 335 -0.25 23.97 15.87
C ILE A 335 -1.34 24.37 16.85
N GLY A 336 -2.00 23.39 17.47
CA GLY A 336 -3.03 23.62 18.48
C GLY A 336 -2.52 24.44 19.67
N VAL A 337 -1.32 24.14 20.17
CA VAL A 337 -0.68 24.87 21.28
C VAL A 337 -0.38 26.32 20.90
N ILE A 338 0.26 26.54 19.74
CA ILE A 338 0.62 27.89 19.27
C ILE A 338 -0.63 28.77 19.12
N ILE A 339 -1.66 28.27 18.44
CA ILE A 339 -2.90 29.02 18.21
C ILE A 339 -3.64 29.25 19.53
N SER A 340 -3.58 28.30 20.47
CA SER A 340 -4.26 28.44 21.77
C SER A 340 -3.67 29.58 22.60
N MET A 341 -2.34 29.70 22.62
CA MET A 341 -1.64 30.76 23.32
C MET A 341 -1.96 32.13 22.71
N ILE A 342 -2.00 32.22 21.37
CA ILE A 342 -2.42 33.45 20.68
C ILE A 342 -3.87 33.79 21.01
N SER A 343 -4.78 32.81 20.99
CA SER A 343 -6.20 33.03 21.27
C SER A 343 -6.42 33.58 22.68
N ALA A 344 -5.79 32.98 23.70
CA ALA A 344 -5.92 33.45 25.08
C ALA A 344 -5.40 34.88 25.27
N LEU A 345 -4.25 35.22 24.68
CA LEU A 345 -3.61 36.53 24.86
C LEU A 345 -4.21 37.64 24.01
N MET A 346 -4.65 37.34 22.79
CA MET A 346 -5.18 38.36 21.89
C MET A 346 -6.70 38.42 21.98
N ILE A 347 -7.38 37.29 21.78
CA ILE A 347 -8.84 37.26 21.66
C ILE A 347 -9.48 37.41 23.05
N THR A 348 -9.20 36.50 23.98
CA THR A 348 -9.81 36.55 25.33
C THR A 348 -9.46 37.85 26.05
N GLN A 349 -8.20 38.30 25.96
CA GLN A 349 -7.78 39.55 26.58
C GLN A 349 -8.50 40.77 26.02
N THR A 350 -8.64 40.87 24.70
CA THR A 350 -9.31 42.01 24.06
C THR A 350 -10.79 42.03 24.43
N ILE A 351 -11.47 40.88 24.38
CA ILE A 351 -12.88 40.77 24.77
C ILE A 351 -13.07 41.20 26.23
N LEU A 352 -12.22 40.74 27.15
CA LEU A 352 -12.31 41.12 28.56
C LEU A 352 -12.03 42.61 28.81
N LYS A 353 -11.04 43.20 28.14
CA LYS A 353 -10.72 44.64 28.26
C LYS A 353 -11.85 45.52 27.72
N VAL A 354 -12.48 45.12 26.62
CA VAL A 354 -13.64 45.84 26.07
C VAL A 354 -14.84 45.70 27.01
N ALA A 355 -15.10 44.48 27.50
CA ALA A 355 -16.18 44.23 28.45
C ALA A 355 -15.99 44.98 29.77
N SER A 356 -14.75 45.11 30.27
CA SER A 356 -14.45 45.83 31.52
C SER A 356 -14.67 47.34 31.42
N ASN A 357 -14.64 47.91 30.21
CA ASN A 357 -14.92 49.32 29.97
C ASN A 357 -16.39 49.58 29.59
N SER A 358 -17.22 48.54 29.51
CA SER A 358 -18.65 48.63 29.17
C SER A 358 -19.55 48.70 30.42
N LEU A 359 -20.85 48.89 30.24
CA LEU A 359 -21.86 48.90 31.32
C LEU A 359 -21.91 47.60 32.12
N LEU A 360 -21.41 46.47 31.59
CA LEU A 360 -21.31 45.18 32.28
C LEU A 360 -20.35 45.22 33.49
N SER A 361 -19.41 46.16 33.51
CA SER A 361 -18.44 46.33 34.61
C SER A 361 -19.09 46.68 35.96
N LYS A 362 -20.31 47.23 35.94
CA LYS A 362 -21.07 47.60 37.15
C LYS A 362 -21.60 46.38 37.90
N PHE A 363 -21.66 45.21 37.25
CA PHE A 363 -22.17 43.97 37.82
C PHE A 363 -21.04 42.98 38.13
N LEU A 364 -20.16 43.35 39.07
CA LEU A 364 -19.03 42.53 39.54
C LEU A 364 -19.43 41.09 39.96
N TYR A 365 -20.67 40.89 40.42
CA TYR A 365 -21.19 39.56 40.79
C TYR A 365 -21.28 38.58 39.58
N LEU A 366 -21.29 39.09 38.36
CA LEU A 366 -21.29 38.24 37.15
C LEU A 366 -19.89 37.72 36.79
N TYR A 367 -18.83 38.33 37.35
CA TYR A 367 -17.43 38.00 37.09
C TYR A 367 -16.80 37.14 38.20
N VAL A 368 -17.39 37.11 39.39
CA VAL A 368 -16.93 36.29 40.52
C VAL A 368 -18.12 35.56 41.14
N PRO A 369 -18.02 34.26 41.46
CA PRO A 369 -19.08 33.53 42.17
C PRO A 369 -19.28 33.97 43.64
N ALA A 370 -18.49 34.91 44.17
CA ALA A 370 -18.55 35.37 45.55
C ALA A 370 -19.61 36.47 45.76
N GLY A 371 -20.22 36.48 46.95
CA GLY A 371 -21.28 37.41 47.31
C GLY A 371 -20.79 38.86 47.39
N ARG A 372 -21.69 39.80 47.10
CA ARG A 372 -21.43 41.26 47.07
C ARG A 372 -20.77 41.84 48.35
N LYS A 373 -20.77 41.10 49.46
CA LYS A 373 -20.17 41.49 50.75
C LYS A 373 -18.66 41.23 50.85
N ASP A 374 -18.08 40.40 49.99
CA ASP A 374 -16.65 40.07 50.02
C ASP A 374 -15.81 40.89 49.02
N ILE A 375 -16.45 41.80 48.27
CA ILE A 375 -15.86 42.53 47.13
C ILE A 375 -15.92 44.07 47.37
N ILE A 376 -16.59 44.53 48.43
CA ILE A 376 -16.71 45.96 48.79
C ILE A 376 -15.82 46.28 49.98
#